data_AF-A0A8J3IKB1-F1
#
_entry.id   AF-A0A8J3IKB1-F1
#
_cell.length_a   1.000
_cell.length_b   1.000
_cell.length_c   1.000
_cell.angle_alpha   90.00
_cell.angle_beta   90.00
_cell.angle_gamma   90.00
#
_symmetry.space_group_name_H-M   'P 1'
#
loop_
_entity.id
_entity.type
_entity.pdbx_description
1 polymer ?
#
loop_
_entity_poly.entity_id
_entity_poly.type
_entity_poly.pdbx_seq_one_letter_code
_entity_poly.pdbx_strand_id
1 'polypeptide(L)'
;MVKVNPVLLHKTGSQVRQEIRACIGCSECIQACPAVAEPITIDMLNRETVSGEISGPVARFARSCYQCGACVPPCPVGLHREAMMMWLKVRLLSTE
;
A
#
# COMPACT_ATOMS: atom_id res chain seq x y z
N MET A 1 -5.94 16.80 -12.80
CA MET A 1 -6.68 16.35 -11.59
C MET A 1 -7.69 15.27 -11.95
N VAL A 2 -7.37 14.01 -11.68
CA VAL A 2 -8.30 12.89 -11.80
C VAL A 2 -9.28 12.94 -10.62
N LYS A 3 -10.59 13.02 -10.87
CA LYS A 3 -11.60 12.90 -9.80
C LYS A 3 -11.72 11.42 -9.41
N VAL A 4 -11.23 11.07 -8.23
CA VAL A 4 -11.28 9.70 -7.71
C VAL A 4 -12.70 9.39 -7.23
N ASN A 5 -13.37 8.43 -7.88
CA ASN A 5 -14.66 7.92 -7.40
C ASN A 5 -14.42 6.77 -6.39
N PRO A 6 -14.88 6.88 -5.13
CA PRO A 6 -14.71 5.83 -4.12
C PRO A 6 -15.28 4.46 -4.52
N VAL A 7 -16.30 4.42 -5.37
CA VAL A 7 -16.94 3.18 -5.85
C VAL A 7 -15.98 2.31 -6.69
N LEU A 8 -14.93 2.91 -7.27
CA LEU A 8 -13.95 2.19 -8.10
C LEU A 8 -12.73 1.67 -7.31
N LEU A 9 -12.64 1.99 -6.02
CA LEU A 9 -11.53 1.52 -5.18
C LEU A 9 -11.94 0.26 -4.41
N HIS A 10 -11.05 -0.72 -4.37
CA HIS A 10 -11.26 -1.91 -3.54
C HIS A 10 -11.34 -1.56 -2.04
N LYS A 11 -10.65 -0.49 -1.61
CA LYS A 11 -10.78 0.12 -0.28
C LYS A 11 -10.77 1.64 -0.35
N THR A 12 -11.68 2.24 0.39
CA THR A 12 -11.71 3.69 0.64
C THR A 12 -10.53 4.12 1.52
N GLY A 13 -10.22 5.41 1.53
CA GLY A 13 -9.15 5.94 2.39
C GLY A 13 -9.37 5.70 3.89
N SER A 14 -10.62 5.63 4.36
CA SER A 14 -10.93 5.30 5.76
C SER A 14 -10.65 3.83 6.08
N GLN A 15 -10.99 2.91 5.17
CA GLN A 15 -10.68 1.49 5.30
C GLN A 15 -9.16 1.25 5.27
N VAL A 16 -8.42 1.94 4.39
CA VAL A 16 -6.94 1.88 4.35
C VAL A 16 -6.33 2.34 5.67
N ARG A 17 -6.82 3.45 6.25
CA ARG A 17 -6.39 3.92 7.58
C ARG A 17 -6.73 2.92 8.70
N GLN A 18 -7.81 2.15 8.55
CA GLN A 18 -8.16 1.11 9.52
C GLN A 18 -7.19 -0.08 9.45
N GLU A 19 -6.85 -0.54 8.25
CA GLU A 19 -5.88 -1.63 8.09
C GLU A 19 -4.48 -1.25 8.57
N ILE A 20 -4.02 -0.03 8.27
CA ILE A 20 -2.73 0.45 8.76
C ILE A 20 -2.68 0.49 10.29
N ARG A 21 -3.78 0.89 10.95
CA ARG A 21 -3.88 0.84 12.42
C ARG A 21 -3.90 -0.58 12.99
N ALA A 22 -4.40 -1.55 12.23
CA ALA A 22 -4.41 -2.96 12.62
C ALA A 22 -3.08 -3.67 12.33
N CYS A 23 -2.16 -3.04 11.59
CA CYS A 23 -0.86 -3.61 11.26
C CYS A 23 0.03 -3.74 12.51
N ILE A 24 0.56 -4.94 12.74
CA ILE A 24 1.43 -5.25 13.89
C ILE A 24 2.94 -5.14 13.57
N GLY A 25 3.31 -4.64 12.38
CA GLY A 25 4.71 -4.40 12.02
C GLY A 25 5.57 -5.63 11.66
N CYS A 26 4.98 -6.82 11.54
CA CYS A 26 5.73 -8.07 11.28
C CYS A 26 6.48 -8.14 9.94
N SER A 27 6.15 -7.28 8.97
CA SER A 27 6.78 -7.21 7.64
C SER A 27 6.65 -8.44 6.73
N GLU A 28 5.90 -9.47 7.11
CA GLU A 28 5.66 -10.68 6.29
C GLU A 28 5.13 -10.36 4.89
N CYS A 29 4.22 -9.39 4.78
CA CYS A 29 3.68 -8.92 3.50
C CYS A 29 4.73 -8.30 2.56
N ILE A 30 5.84 -7.77 3.09
CA ILE A 30 6.96 -7.25 2.31
C ILE A 30 7.85 -8.41 1.86
N GLN A 31 8.16 -9.34 2.77
CA GLN A 31 9.02 -10.49 2.48
C GLN A 31 8.43 -11.42 1.41
N ALA A 32 7.10 -11.61 1.44
CA ALA A 32 6.40 -12.43 0.46
C ALA A 32 6.18 -11.73 -0.91
N CYS A 33 6.50 -10.44 -1.04
CA CYS A 33 6.10 -9.67 -2.21
C CYS A 33 7.14 -9.79 -3.36
N PRO A 34 6.75 -10.35 -4.53
CA PRO A 34 7.67 -10.49 -5.67
C PRO A 34 8.02 -9.17 -6.37
N ALA A 35 7.32 -8.08 -6.04
CA ALA A 35 7.55 -6.77 -6.64
C ALA A 35 8.56 -5.89 -5.86
N VAL A 36 9.05 -6.37 -4.71
CA VAL A 36 10.05 -5.65 -3.91
C VAL A 36 11.41 -5.83 -4.57
N ALA A 37 11.90 -4.78 -5.24
CA ALA A 37 13.22 -4.76 -5.88
C ALA A 37 14.28 -4.03 -5.03
N GLU A 38 13.85 -3.14 -4.14
CA GLU A 38 14.70 -2.34 -3.27
C GLU A 38 14.21 -2.46 -1.81
N PRO A 39 15.10 -2.33 -0.81
CA PRO A 39 14.70 -2.36 0.58
C PRO A 39 13.65 -1.29 0.92
N ILE A 40 12.52 -1.72 1.47
CA ILE A 40 11.48 -0.86 2.05
C ILE A 40 11.04 -1.44 3.39
N THR A 41 10.77 -0.58 4.37
CA THR A 41 10.22 -1.02 5.66
C THR A 41 8.70 -0.92 5.65
N ILE A 42 8.05 -1.78 6.44
CA ILE A 42 6.59 -1.73 6.60
C ILE A 42 6.11 -0.42 7.23
N ASP A 43 6.92 0.17 8.12
CA ASP A 43 6.63 1.47 8.75
C ASP A 43 6.65 2.61 7.74
N MET A 44 7.71 2.68 6.91
CA MET A 44 7.84 3.66 5.84
C MET A 44 6.64 3.56 4.88
N LEU A 45 6.32 2.34 4.44
CA LEU A 45 5.19 2.11 3.55
C LEU A 45 3.86 2.50 4.18
N ASN A 46 3.63 2.15 5.45
CA ASN A 46 2.41 2.51 6.17
C ASN A 46 2.23 4.02 6.29
N ARG A 47 3.26 4.72 6.78
CA ARG A 47 3.24 6.19 6.94
C ARG A 47 2.93 6.88 5.61
N GLU A 48 3.66 6.51 4.57
CA GLU A 48 3.58 7.14 3.25
C GLU A 48 2.35 6.73 2.46
N THR A 49 1.62 5.68 2.87
CA THR A 49 0.32 5.31 2.29
C THR A 49 -0.78 6.29 2.70
N VAL A 50 -0.74 6.85 3.91
CA VAL A 50 -1.84 7.69 4.45
C VAL A 50 -1.47 9.17 4.64
N SER A 51 -0.19 9.50 4.69
CA SER A 51 0.28 10.86 5.03
C SER A 51 1.61 11.18 4.36
N GLY A 52 1.99 12.46 4.39
CA GLY A 52 3.31 12.94 3.96
C GLY A 52 3.60 12.79 2.47
N GLU A 53 4.82 13.15 2.10
CA GLU A 53 5.36 12.93 0.77
C GLU A 53 5.63 11.44 0.53
N ILE A 54 5.49 11.02 -0.73
CA ILE A 54 5.77 9.65 -1.14
C ILE A 54 7.21 9.59 -1.64
N SER A 55 8.07 8.90 -0.90
CA SER A 55 9.48 8.79 -1.22
C SER A 55 9.72 8.05 -2.53
N GLY A 56 10.89 8.26 -3.15
CA GLY A 56 11.28 7.57 -4.38
C GLY A 56 11.17 6.03 -4.30
N PRO A 57 11.69 5.37 -3.25
CA PRO A 57 11.55 3.93 -3.07
C PRO A 57 10.09 3.47 -2.96
N VAL A 58 9.25 4.15 -2.17
CA VAL A 58 7.82 3.81 -2.04
C VAL A 58 7.08 4.03 -3.36
N ALA A 59 7.40 5.10 -4.09
CA ALA A 59 6.81 5.38 -5.40
C ALA A 59 7.18 4.30 -6.42
N ARG A 60 8.45 3.85 -6.46
CA ARG A 60 8.88 2.73 -7.32
C ARG A 60 8.17 1.44 -6.93
N PHE A 61 8.12 1.11 -5.64
CA PHE A 61 7.40 -0.08 -5.17
C PHE A 61 5.91 -0.04 -5.52
N ALA A 62 5.24 1.10 -5.35
CA ALA A 62 3.85 1.27 -5.72
C ALA A 62 3.61 1.06 -7.21
N ARG A 63 4.48 1.59 -8.07
CA ARG A 63 4.43 1.37 -9.53
C ARG A 63 4.65 -0.11 -9.89
N SER A 64 5.58 -0.79 -9.22
CA SER A 64 5.85 -2.21 -9.41
C SER A 64 4.75 -3.15 -8.91
N CYS A 65 3.90 -2.71 -7.98
CA CYS A 65 2.83 -3.54 -7.43
C CYS A 65 1.77 -3.86 -8.49
N TYR A 66 1.73 -5.09 -9.00
CA TYR A 66 0.78 -5.55 -10.02
C TYR A 66 -0.45 -6.29 -9.46
N GLN A 67 -0.77 -6.05 -8.18
CA GLN A 67 -2.00 -6.53 -7.53
C GLN A 67 -2.16 -8.06 -7.50
N CYS A 68 -1.07 -8.79 -7.28
CA CYS A 68 -1.09 -10.26 -7.24
C CYS A 68 -1.65 -10.89 -5.96
N GLY A 69 -1.78 -10.12 -4.88
CA GLY A 69 -2.30 -10.62 -3.60
C GLY A 69 -1.35 -11.53 -2.79
N ALA A 70 -0.09 -11.69 -3.19
CA ALA A 70 0.90 -12.53 -2.46
C ALA A 70 1.11 -12.11 -0.99
N CYS A 71 0.76 -10.86 -0.66
CA CYS A 71 0.83 -10.29 0.67
C CYS A 71 -0.33 -10.68 1.60
N VAL A 72 -1.43 -11.25 1.09
CA VAL A 72 -2.62 -11.60 1.89
C VAL A 72 -2.39 -12.87 2.73
N PRO A 73 -2.01 -14.03 2.16
CA PRO A 73 -1.87 -15.26 2.94
C PRO A 73 -0.90 -15.18 4.13
N PRO A 74 0.26 -14.49 4.05
CA PRO A 74 1.21 -14.46 5.16
C PRO A 74 0.86 -13.41 6.23
N CYS A 75 -0.21 -12.61 6.07
CA CYS A 75 -0.56 -11.59 7.05
C CYS A 75 -1.27 -12.19 8.27
N PRO A 76 -0.66 -12.18 9.47
CA PRO A 76 -1.24 -12.82 10.67
C PRO A 76 -2.50 -12.12 11.20
N VAL A 77 -2.77 -10.90 10.74
CA VAL A 77 -3.95 -10.10 11.11
C VAL A 77 -4.86 -9.82 9.91
N GLY A 78 -4.70 -10.58 8.81
CA GLY A 78 -5.64 -10.62 7.69
C GLY A 78 -5.79 -9.32 6.91
N LEU A 79 -4.70 -8.56 6.74
CA LEU A 79 -4.70 -7.30 5.98
C LEU A 79 -4.50 -7.53 4.49
N HIS A 80 -5.02 -6.60 3.69
CA HIS A 80 -4.98 -6.64 2.23
C HIS A 80 -4.06 -5.55 1.72
N ARG A 81 -2.75 -5.82 1.73
CA ARG A 81 -1.73 -4.85 1.35
C ARG A 81 -1.88 -4.41 -0.11
N GLU A 82 -2.21 -5.31 -1.01
CA GLU A 82 -2.53 -5.03 -2.42
C GLU A 82 -3.62 -3.95 -2.53
N ALA A 83 -4.68 -4.06 -1.75
CA ALA A 83 -5.76 -3.07 -1.70
C ALA A 83 -5.27 -1.69 -1.25
N MET A 84 -4.40 -1.66 -0.22
CA MET A 84 -3.76 -0.42 0.26
C MET A 84 -2.81 0.18 -0.80
N MET A 85 -2.14 -0.66 -1.61
CA MET A 85 -1.28 -0.19 -2.70
C MET A 85 -2.10 0.51 -3.80
N MET A 86 -3.34 0.09 -4.06
CA MET A 86 -4.22 0.79 -5.01
C MET A 86 -4.51 2.23 -4.56
N TRP A 87 -4.74 2.43 -3.27
CA TRP A 87 -4.87 3.76 -2.68
C TRP A 87 -3.60 4.60 -2.82
N LEU A 88 -2.44 4.01 -2.55
CA LEU A 88 -1.15 4.68 -2.71
C LEU A 88 -0.87 5.09 -4.17
N LYS A 89 -1.23 4.24 -5.15
CA LYS A 89 -1.16 4.58 -6.58
C LYS A 89 -2.03 5.79 -6.93
N VAL A 90 -3.26 5.84 -6.40
CA VAL A 90 -4.15 6.99 -6.61
C VAL A 90 -3.57 8.26 -6.02
N ARG A 91 -2.94 8.19 -4.83
CA ARG A 91 -2.24 9.34 -4.25
C ARG A 91 -1.09 9.81 -5.13
N LEU A 92 -0.25 8.90 -5.64
CA LEU A 92 0.83 9.24 -6.57
C LEU A 92 0.32 9.98 -7.82
N LEU A 93 -0.74 9.48 -8.45
CA LEU A 93 -1.35 10.09 -9.63
C LEU A 93 -2.05 11.43 -9.34
N SER A 94 -2.34 11.72 -8.08
CA SER A 94 -2.97 12.99 -7.67
C SER A 94 -1.95 14.07 -7.31
N THR A 95 -0.68 13.68 -7.10
CA THR A 95 0.44 14.57 -6.80
C THR A 95 1.30 14.90 -8.03
N GLU A 96 1.10 14.18 -9.14
CA GLU A 96 1.61 14.52 -10.48
C GLU A 96 0.70 15.56 -11.16
#